data_AF-A0A4Y2K2P6-F1
#
_entry.id   AF-A0A4Y2K2P6-F1
#
_cell.length_a   1.000
_cell.length_b   1.000
_cell.length_c   1.000
_cell.angle_alpha   90.00
_cell.angle_beta   90.00
_cell.angle_gamma   90.00
#
_symmetry.space_group_name_H-M   'P 1'
#
loop_
_entity.id
_entity.type
_entity.pdbx_description
1 polymer ?
#
loop_
_entity_poly.entity_id
_entity_poly.type
_entity_poly.pdbx_seq_one_letter_code
_entity_poly.pdbx_strand_id
1 'polypeptide(L)'
;MASGEKKRTEEENREFNQDWKESFAFICNTDGLPTCLICHEKLAHNKKSNLERHFTTKHTQFAGKYPTGDARKRTIGELQQKTTTVKFHAK
;
A
#
# COMPACT_ATOMS: atom_id res chain seq x y z
N MET A 1 7.39 -19.13 35.47
CA MET A 1 6.49 -18.29 34.66
C MET A 1 7.27 -17.05 34.20
N ALA A 2 7.80 -17.05 32.98
CA ALA A 2 8.39 -15.86 32.38
C ALA A 2 8.31 -16.00 30.86
N SER A 3 7.11 -15.79 30.31
CA SER A 3 6.88 -15.67 28.88
C SER A 3 7.42 -14.32 28.42
N GLY A 4 8.73 -14.25 28.20
CA GLY A 4 9.37 -13.14 27.51
C GLY A 4 9.18 -13.33 26.01
N GLU A 5 8.00 -12.97 25.50
CA GLU A 5 7.70 -12.87 24.07
C GLU A 5 8.52 -11.75 23.42
N LYS A 6 9.77 -12.07 23.07
CA LYS A 6 10.68 -11.19 22.36
C LYS A 6 10.22 -11.08 20.89
N LYS A 7 9.51 -9.99 20.61
CA LYS A 7 9.32 -9.29 19.31
C LYS A 7 9.76 -10.07 18.07
N ARG A 8 8.84 -10.85 17.49
CA ARG A 8 8.95 -11.37 16.12
C ARG A 8 8.31 -10.41 15.10
N THR A 9 8.66 -9.13 15.11
CA THR A 9 7.96 -8.13 14.27
C THR A 9 8.88 -7.37 13.31
N GLU A 10 10.20 -7.48 13.45
CA GLU A 10 11.14 -6.72 12.60
C GLU A 10 11.32 -7.34 11.20
N GLU A 11 11.14 -8.66 11.05
CA GLU A 11 11.24 -9.34 9.76
C GLU A 11 10.00 -9.12 8.89
N GLU A 12 8.80 -9.21 9.49
CA GLU A 12 7.53 -8.88 8.81
C GLU A 12 7.43 -7.39 8.41
N ASN A 13 8.25 -6.51 9.01
CA ASN A 13 8.33 -5.09 8.64
C ASN A 13 9.20 -4.83 7.39
N ARG A 14 10.00 -5.81 6.93
CA ARG A 14 10.79 -5.66 5.71
C ARG A 14 9.99 -6.06 4.47
N GLU A 15 9.07 -7.00 4.60
CA GLU A 15 8.29 -7.48 3.47
C GLU A 15 7.00 -6.67 3.26
N PHE A 16 6.66 -6.40 2.00
CA PHE A 16 5.45 -5.65 1.67
C PHE A 16 4.22 -6.55 1.85
N ASN A 17 3.36 -6.24 2.80
CA ASN A 17 2.15 -7.02 3.03
C ASN A 17 1.11 -6.74 1.94
N GLN A 18 0.61 -7.78 1.27
CA GLN A 18 -0.39 -7.65 0.22
C GLN A 18 -1.73 -7.09 0.73
N ASP A 19 -2.08 -7.27 2.01
CA ASP A 19 -3.26 -6.65 2.60
C ASP A 19 -3.19 -5.11 2.54
N TRP A 20 -1.98 -4.53 2.66
CA TRP A 20 -1.80 -3.08 2.57
C TRP A 20 -2.13 -2.54 1.19
N LYS A 21 -2.02 -3.38 0.16
CA LYS A 21 -2.47 -3.03 -1.18
C LYS A 21 -3.97 -2.83 -1.21
N GLU A 22 -4.74 -3.79 -0.69
CA GLU A 22 -6.21 -3.75 -0.68
C GLU A 22 -6.76 -2.70 0.28
N SER A 23 -6.05 -2.42 1.37
CA SER A 23 -6.48 -1.48 2.41
C SER A 23 -6.10 -0.02 2.11
N PHE A 24 -4.89 0.21 1.60
CA PHE A 24 -4.28 1.55 1.46
C PHE A 24 -3.90 1.93 0.02
N ALA A 25 -4.17 1.08 -0.97
CA ALA A 25 -3.82 1.30 -2.38
C ALA A 25 -2.30 1.43 -2.61
N PHE A 26 -1.48 0.64 -1.92
CA PHE A 26 -0.03 0.62 -2.11
C PHE A 26 0.46 -0.62 -2.85
N ILE A 27 1.56 -0.52 -3.58
CA ILE A 27 2.26 -1.65 -4.19
C ILE A 27 3.75 -1.58 -3.91
N CYS A 28 4.43 -2.72 -3.91
CA CYS A 28 5.89 -2.75 -3.90
C CYS A 28 6.43 -2.44 -5.32
N ASN A 29 7.30 -1.44 -5.45
CA ASN A 29 8.00 -1.19 -6.71
C ASN A 29 9.19 -2.14 -6.90
N THR A 30 9.82 -2.09 -8.07
CA THR A 30 11.07 -2.82 -8.37
C THR A 30 12.20 -2.55 -7.38
N ASP A 31 12.20 -1.37 -6.75
CA ASP A 31 13.18 -0.97 -5.73
C ASP A 31 12.88 -1.52 -4.33
N GLY A 32 11.82 -2.32 -4.15
CA GLY A 32 11.38 -2.79 -2.83
C GLY A 32 10.64 -1.73 -2.00
N LEU A 33 10.36 -0.56 -2.59
CA LEU A 33 9.73 0.57 -1.90
C LEU A 33 8.21 0.62 -2.15
N PRO A 34 7.39 0.91 -1.13
CA PRO A 34 5.96 1.08 -1.33
C PRO A 34 5.65 2.34 -2.15
N THR A 35 4.85 2.16 -3.18
CA THR A 35 4.37 3.21 -4.07
C THR A 35 2.85 3.29 -3.99
N CYS A 36 2.32 4.50 -3.83
CA CYS A 36 0.89 4.73 -3.80
C CYS A 36 0.31 4.62 -5.21
N LEU A 37 -0.77 3.86 -5.41
CA LEU A 37 -1.47 3.75 -6.69
C LEU A 37 -2.38 4.94 -7.01
N ILE A 38 -2.64 5.82 -6.03
CA ILE A 38 -3.54 6.96 -6.20
C ILE A 38 -2.76 8.19 -6.67
N CYS A 39 -1.63 8.51 -6.02
CA CYS A 39 -0.77 9.65 -6.38
C CYS A 39 0.58 9.28 -6.99
N HIS A 40 0.92 7.99 -7.09
CA HIS A 40 2.24 7.52 -7.58
C HIS A 40 3.44 7.98 -6.73
N GLU A 41 3.20 8.44 -5.50
CA GLU A 41 4.26 8.82 -4.55
C GLU A 41 4.91 7.57 -3.94
N LYS A 42 6.24 7.58 -3.89
CA LYS A 42 7.06 6.51 -3.32
C LYS A 42 7.39 6.84 -1.87
N LEU A 43 7.19 5.89 -0.96
CA LEU A 43 7.57 6.02 0.43
C LEU A 43 8.93 5.35 0.66
N ALA A 44 9.82 6.04 1.39
CA ALA A 44 11.16 5.55 1.69
C ALA A 44 11.19 4.38 2.69
N HIS A 45 10.09 4.11 3.41
CA HIS A 45 10.02 3.06 4.42
C HIS A 45 8.79 2.19 4.23
N ASN A 46 9.00 0.87 4.22
CA ASN A 46 7.96 -0.15 4.18
C ASN A 46 7.30 -0.36 5.54
N LYS A 47 6.63 0.67 6.07
CA LYS A 47 5.95 0.63 7.36
C LYS A 47 4.47 0.91 7.20
N LYS A 48 3.62 0.04 7.75
CA LYS A 48 2.15 0.23 7.79
C LYS A 48 1.76 1.63 8.24
N SER A 49 2.36 2.14 9.32
CA SER A 49 2.07 3.48 9.85
C SER A 49 2.36 4.60 8.83
N ASN A 50 3.38 4.44 8.00
CA ASN A 50 3.69 5.41 6.94
C ASN A 50 2.63 5.36 5.83
N LEU A 51 2.21 4.15 5.43
CA LEU A 51 1.18 3.93 4.41
C LEU A 51 -0.18 4.47 4.86
N GLU A 52 -0.57 4.15 6.09
CA GLU A 52 -1.83 4.58 6.71
C GLU A 52 -1.89 6.10 6.85
N ARG A 53 -0.80 6.72 7.35
CA ARG A 53 -0.71 8.18 7.44
C ARG A 53 -0.78 8.82 6.06
N HIS A 54 -0.04 8.30 5.07
CA HIS A 54 -0.10 8.83 3.71
C HIS A 54 -1.53 8.74 3.16
N PHE A 55 -2.18 7.58 3.26
CA PHE A 55 -3.53 7.36 2.75
C PHE A 55 -4.56 8.27 3.43
N THR A 56 -4.55 8.36 4.77
CA THR A 56 -5.53 9.16 5.51
C THR A 56 -5.34 10.67 5.35
N THR A 57 -4.11 11.14 5.15
CA THR A 57 -3.81 12.59 5.01
C THR A 57 -3.85 13.10 3.58
N LYS A 58 -3.31 12.34 2.62
CA LYS A 58 -3.27 12.73 1.19
C LYS A 58 -4.51 12.29 0.43
N HIS A 59 -5.14 11.19 0.86
CA HIS A 59 -6.25 10.55 0.17
C HIS A 59 -7.52 10.51 1.02
N THR A 60 -7.72 11.50 1.89
CA THR A 60 -8.93 11.61 2.73
C THR A 60 -10.21 11.62 1.90
N GLN A 61 -10.20 12.31 0.76
CA GLN A 61 -11.36 12.34 -0.15
C GLN A 61 -11.63 10.97 -0.79
N PHE A 62 -10.58 10.22 -1.14
CA PHE A 62 -10.71 8.86 -1.65
C PHE A 62 -11.21 7.91 -0.56
N ALA A 63 -10.68 8.03 0.65
CA ALA A 63 -11.13 7.25 1.81
C ALA A 63 -12.61 7.49 2.12
N GLY A 64 -13.09 8.74 1.95
CA GLY A 64 -14.50 9.10 2.10
C GLY A 64 -15.39 8.59 0.96
N LYS A 65 -14.92 8.66 -0.30
CA LYS A 65 -15.68 8.14 -1.46
C LYS A 65 -15.75 6.62 -1.50
N TYR A 66 -14.69 5.94 -1.08
CA TYR A 66 -14.55 4.50 -1.14
C TYR A 66 -14.23 3.97 0.26
N PRO A 67 -15.26 3.73 1.10
CA PRO A 67 -15.06 3.13 2.41
C PRO A 67 -14.44 1.72 2.29
N THR A 68 -13.84 1.25 3.38
CA THR A 68 -13.21 -0.08 3.44
C THR A 68 -14.20 -1.17 3.05
N GLY A 69 -13.81 -2.05 2.12
CA GLY A 69 -14.66 -3.12 1.60
C GLY A 69 -14.43 -3.36 0.11
N ASP A 70 -15.33 -4.11 -0.52
CA ASP A 70 -15.24 -4.52 -1.93
C ASP A 70 -15.15 -3.35 -2.90
N ALA A 71 -15.85 -2.24 -2.62
CA ALA A 71 -15.80 -1.05 -3.47
C ALA A 71 -14.36 -0.50 -3.58
N ARG A 72 -13.66 -0.38 -2.44
CA ARG A 72 -12.26 0.05 -2.42
C ARG A 72 -11.35 -0.96 -3.11
N LYS A 73 -11.53 -2.26 -2.84
CA LYS A 73 -10.73 -3.33 -3.47
C LYS A 73 -10.84 -3.29 -5.00
N ARG A 74 -12.05 -3.12 -5.54
CA ARG A 74 -12.29 -3.01 -6.98
C ARG A 74 -11.61 -1.79 -7.58
N THR A 75 -11.79 -0.62 -6.97
CA THR A 75 -11.14 0.62 -7.44
C THR A 75 -9.62 0.51 -7.42
N ILE A 76 -9.03 -0.10 -6.38
CA ILE A 76 -7.59 -0.35 -6.30
C ILE A 76 -7.13 -1.30 -7.39
N GLY A 77 -7.89 -2.36 -7.66
CA GLY A 77 -7.62 -3.29 -8.76
C GLY A 77 -7.64 -2.59 -10.13
N GLU A 78 -8.58 -1.68 -10.36
CA GLU A 78 -8.63 -0.87 -11.58
C GLU A 78 -7.43 0.10 -11.69
N LEU A 79 -7.07 0.78 -10.60
CA LEU A 79 -5.89 1.64 -10.55
C LEU A 79 -4.63 0.85 -10.86
N GLN A 80 -4.48 -0.34 -10.27
CA GLN A 80 -3.32 -1.19 -10.52
C GLN A 80 -3.21 -1.64 -11.98
N GLN A 81 -4.32 -2.05 -12.60
CA GLN A 81 -4.33 -2.42 -14.01
C GLN A 81 -3.84 -1.24 -14.86
N LYS A 82 -4.39 -0.05 -14.65
CA LYS A 82 -3.96 1.18 -15.33
C LYS A 82 -2.47 1.45 -15.15
N THR A 83 -1.93 1.33 -13.93
CA THR A 83 -0.50 1.53 -13.66
C THR A 83 0.42 0.49 -14.33
N THR A 84 -0.09 -0.72 -14.61
CA THR A 84 0.67 -1.79 -15.26
C THR A 84 0.63 -1.65 -16.78
N THR A 85 -0.50 -1.20 -17.35
CA THR A 85 -0.65 -1.03 -18.81
C THR A 85 0.25 0.08 -19.37
N VAL A 86 0.59 1.11 -18.57
CA VAL A 86 1.49 2.18 -19.03
C VAL A 86 2.92 1.68 -19.29
N LYS A 87 3.33 0.53 -18.74
CA LYS A 87 4.67 -0.05 -18.98
C LYS A 87 4.82 -0.66 -20.39
N PHE A 88 3.74 -0.80 -21.16
CA PHE A 88 3.76 -1.37 -22.51
C PHE A 88 3.75 -0.32 -23.64
N HIS A 89 3.92 0.97 -23.34
CA HIS A 89 3.97 2.02 -24.37
C HIS A 89 5.33 2.71 -24.56
N ALA A 90 6.40 2.20 -23.95
CA ALA A 90 7.74 2.58 -24.37
C ALA A 90 8.13 1.73 -25.61
N LYS A 91 7.75 2.24 -26.78
CA LYS A 91 8.26 1.80 -28.08
C LYS A 91 9.68 2.31 -28.29
#